data_AF-A0A7K1B368-F1
#
_entry.id   AF-A0A7K1B368-F1
#
_cell.length_a   1.000
_cell.length_b   1.000
_cell.length_c   1.000
_cell.angle_alpha   90.00
_cell.angle_beta   90.00
_cell.angle_gamma   90.00
#
_symmetry.space_group_name_H-M   'P 1'
#
loop_
_entity.id
_entity.type
_entity.pdbx_description
1 polymer ?
#
loop_
_entity_poly.entity_id
_entity_poly.type
_entity_poly.pdbx_seq_one_letter_code
_entity_poly.pdbx_strand_id
1 'polypeptide(L)'
;MRSRTVFLGYAVILGLGLVLAEFVGVDPGWMAIALWSWLIVVIVAGASGPYTDEMLDRWSLRYDVAMDHPRREWIRARLCRARRARWAAVGLGMGVAWTPTFVGMVAPEHSGFTAVVFLGWNTPLIALIAAALGTLISELVVVQRPRGARLAALERRKWGHYVGDHWRSLLTGSSGVAVLAAAAVLSDRSRHPSTDGRVAAVAAAWTVVALVLALVGMRAIVDRPLLAVAGMDRQLDEALRADGAHHLVGAAVAMSLFGSSVALNEVLPGGLPGLLVFVFGPWFGVACWWFLARQETWNVERVRWRRA
;
A
#
# COMPACT_ATOMS: atom_id res chain seq x y z
N MET A 1 7.64 -21.68 -2.01
CA MET A 1 6.25 -21.94 -2.47
C MET A 1 5.26 -22.22 -1.33
N ARG A 2 5.65 -22.86 -0.21
CA ARG A 2 4.75 -23.20 0.93
C ARG A 2 3.97 -22.02 1.54
N SER A 3 4.50 -20.79 1.58
CA SER A 3 3.76 -19.66 2.19
C SER A 3 2.63 -19.11 1.34
N ARG A 4 2.66 -19.32 0.01
CA ARG A 4 1.61 -18.84 -0.90
C ARG A 4 0.36 -19.72 -0.82
N THR A 5 0.55 -21.03 -0.71
CA THR A 5 -0.54 -22.02 -0.56
C THR A 5 -1.22 -21.91 0.80
N VAL A 6 -0.46 -21.63 1.86
CA VAL A 6 -1.03 -21.42 3.21
C VAL A 6 -1.85 -20.12 3.25
N PHE A 7 -1.36 -19.02 2.69
CA PHE A 7 -2.10 -17.76 2.69
C PHE A 7 -3.40 -17.83 1.86
N LEU A 8 -3.34 -18.47 0.68
CA LEU A 8 -4.51 -18.66 -0.17
C LEU A 8 -5.52 -19.65 0.44
N GLY A 9 -5.04 -20.75 1.02
CA GLY A 9 -5.89 -21.74 1.70
C GLY A 9 -6.60 -21.15 2.91
N TYR A 10 -5.92 -20.35 3.73
CA TYR A 10 -6.55 -19.67 4.87
C TYR A 10 -7.51 -18.56 4.45
N ALA A 11 -7.23 -17.81 3.38
CA ALA A 11 -8.15 -16.80 2.86
C ALA A 11 -9.45 -17.43 2.32
N VAL A 12 -9.37 -18.59 1.67
CA VAL A 12 -10.54 -19.37 1.21
C VAL A 12 -11.33 -19.92 2.39
N ILE A 13 -10.66 -20.47 3.42
CA ILE A 13 -11.32 -20.96 4.64
C ILE A 13 -12.00 -19.81 5.41
N LEU A 14 -11.41 -18.61 5.45
CA LEU A 14 -12.01 -17.42 6.06
C LEU A 14 -13.20 -16.89 5.26
N GLY A 15 -13.11 -16.85 3.92
CA GLY A 15 -14.23 -16.48 3.06
C GLY A 15 -15.42 -17.44 3.23
N LEU A 16 -15.15 -18.75 3.26
CA LEU A 16 -16.16 -19.77 3.56
C LEU A 16 -16.68 -19.69 5.00
N GLY A 17 -15.81 -19.39 5.97
CA GLY A 17 -16.17 -19.24 7.38
C GLY A 17 -17.05 -18.01 7.65
N LEU A 18 -16.82 -16.90 6.95
CA LEU A 18 -17.66 -15.69 6.99
C LEU A 18 -19.05 -15.96 6.38
N VAL A 19 -19.10 -16.63 5.22
CA VAL A 19 -20.36 -17.01 4.59
C VAL A 19 -21.13 -18.02 5.45
N LEU A 20 -20.45 -18.99 6.07
CA LEU A 20 -21.07 -19.95 6.99
C LEU A 20 -21.51 -19.31 8.31
N ALA A 21 -20.76 -18.35 8.86
CA ALA A 21 -21.12 -17.65 10.08
C ALA A 21 -22.41 -16.84 9.93
N GLU A 22 -22.61 -16.23 8.76
CA GLU A 22 -23.84 -15.53 8.39
C GLU A 22 -25.03 -16.50 8.25
N PHE A 23 -24.79 -17.70 7.72
CA PHE A 23 -25.80 -18.77 7.62
C PHE A 23 -26.15 -19.46 8.94
N VAL A 24 -25.23 -19.48 9.91
CA VAL A 24 -25.37 -20.18 11.20
C VAL A 24 -25.82 -19.24 12.33
N GLY A 25 -26.00 -17.95 12.06
CA GLY A 25 -26.45 -16.97 13.06
C GLY A 25 -25.38 -16.64 14.10
N VAL A 26 -24.11 -16.70 13.71
CA VAL A 26 -23.00 -16.32 14.60
C VAL A 26 -23.10 -14.81 14.87
N ASP A 27 -23.05 -14.45 16.15
CA ASP A 27 -23.09 -13.05 16.56
C ASP A 27 -21.94 -12.25 15.89
N PRO A 28 -22.25 -11.09 15.27
CA PRO A 28 -21.27 -10.28 14.55
C PRO A 28 -20.05 -9.87 15.39
N GLY A 29 -20.20 -9.76 16.72
CA GLY A 29 -19.13 -9.43 17.65
C GLY A 29 -18.05 -10.50 17.71
N TRP A 30 -18.43 -11.77 17.76
CA TRP A 30 -17.47 -12.88 17.74
C TRP A 30 -16.72 -12.98 16.40
N MET A 31 -17.40 -12.68 15.30
CA MET A 31 -16.78 -12.67 13.97
C MET A 31 -15.73 -11.55 13.84
N ALA A 32 -16.02 -10.36 14.37
CA ALA A 32 -15.07 -9.26 14.41
C ALA A 32 -13.85 -9.56 15.29
N ILE A 33 -14.05 -10.17 16.47
CA ILE A 33 -12.95 -10.58 17.37
C ILE A 33 -12.04 -11.62 16.70
N ALA A 34 -12.62 -12.61 16.01
CA ALA A 34 -11.87 -13.64 15.29
C ALA A 34 -11.05 -13.04 14.13
N LEU A 35 -11.66 -12.15 13.33
CA LEU A 35 -10.97 -11.42 12.26
C LEU A 35 -9.83 -10.56 12.81
N TRP A 36 -10.03 -9.91 13.95
CA TRP A 36 -9.01 -9.10 14.62
C TRP A 36 -7.83 -9.92 15.13
N SER A 37 -8.13 -11.02 15.81
CA SER A 37 -7.12 -11.93 16.33
C SER A 37 -6.29 -12.54 15.20
N TRP A 38 -6.94 -12.89 14.08
CA TRP A 38 -6.26 -13.34 12.88
C TRP A 38 -5.39 -12.25 12.25
N LEU A 39 -5.90 -11.04 12.14
CA LEU A 39 -5.17 -9.91 11.58
C LEU A 39 -3.92 -9.57 12.41
N ILE A 40 -4.05 -9.56 13.74
CA ILE A 40 -2.91 -9.43 14.67
C ILE A 40 -1.89 -10.54 14.40
N VAL A 41 -2.33 -11.79 14.29
CA VAL A 41 -1.43 -12.93 13.98
C VAL A 41 -0.72 -12.73 12.65
N VAL A 42 -1.40 -12.25 11.60
CA VAL A 42 -0.80 -11.97 10.29
C VAL A 42 0.21 -10.82 10.37
N ILE A 43 -0.12 -9.74 11.07
CA ILE A 43 0.77 -8.59 11.27
C ILE A 43 2.00 -9.01 12.07
N VAL A 44 1.81 -9.75 13.17
CA VAL A 44 2.89 -10.26 14.02
C VAL A 44 3.74 -11.25 13.23
N ALA A 45 3.17 -12.21 12.53
CA ALA A 45 3.93 -13.15 11.68
C ALA A 45 4.70 -12.41 10.58
N GLY A 46 4.07 -11.43 9.93
CA GLY A 46 4.68 -10.58 8.90
C GLY A 46 5.81 -9.70 9.42
N ALA A 47 5.67 -9.11 10.60
CA ALA A 47 6.67 -8.25 11.23
C ALA A 47 7.82 -9.04 11.89
N SER A 48 7.53 -10.19 12.48
CA SER A 48 8.44 -10.88 13.40
C SER A 48 9.35 -11.89 12.72
N GLY A 49 8.94 -12.46 11.58
CA GLY A 49 9.74 -13.49 10.91
C GLY A 49 11.13 -13.00 10.49
N PRO A 50 12.17 -13.85 10.50
CA PRO A 50 13.46 -13.48 9.91
C PRO A 50 13.32 -13.19 8.41
N TYR A 51 14.23 -12.39 7.85
CA TYR A 51 14.37 -12.24 6.41
C TYR A 51 15.32 -13.32 5.92
N THR A 52 14.78 -14.32 5.23
CA THR A 52 15.52 -15.53 4.85
C THR A 52 16.53 -15.26 3.73
N ASP A 53 17.50 -16.15 3.57
CA ASP A 53 18.47 -16.06 2.47
C ASP A 53 17.79 -16.11 1.10
N GLU A 54 16.80 -16.98 0.93
CA GLU A 54 16.01 -17.07 -0.30
C GLU A 54 15.30 -15.74 -0.64
N MET A 55 14.85 -14.98 0.37
CA MET A 55 14.26 -13.65 0.15
C MET A 55 15.33 -12.63 -0.24
N LEU A 56 16.53 -12.74 0.34
CA LEU A 56 17.65 -11.85 0.08
C LEU A 56 18.23 -12.07 -1.32
N ASP A 57 18.35 -13.31 -1.77
CA ASP A 57 18.79 -13.66 -3.11
C ASP A 57 17.77 -13.20 -4.16
N ARG A 58 16.46 -13.38 -3.90
CA ARG A 58 15.42 -12.84 -4.78
C ARG A 58 15.45 -11.32 -4.86
N TRP A 59 15.72 -10.64 -3.74
CA TRP A 59 15.91 -9.20 -3.73
C TRP A 59 17.15 -8.81 -4.55
N SER A 60 18.28 -9.49 -4.35
CA SER A 60 19.52 -9.18 -5.06
C SER A 60 19.39 -9.35 -6.57
N LEU A 61 18.75 -10.44 -7.02
CA LEU A 61 18.47 -10.71 -8.44
C LEU A 61 17.56 -9.64 -9.04
N ARG A 62 16.53 -9.23 -8.30
CA ARG A 62 15.56 -8.24 -8.76
C ARG A 62 16.18 -6.84 -8.97
N TYR A 63 17.17 -6.48 -8.15
CA TYR A 63 17.85 -5.20 -8.22
C TYR A 63 19.23 -5.27 -8.88
N ASP A 64 19.62 -6.44 -9.42
CA ASP A 64 20.91 -6.70 -10.06
C ASP A 64 22.12 -6.22 -9.24
N VAL A 65 22.18 -6.63 -7.96
CA VAL A 65 23.25 -6.27 -7.03
C VAL A 65 23.91 -7.51 -6.43
N ALA A 66 25.24 -7.59 -6.52
CA ALA A 66 26.03 -8.64 -5.88
C ALA A 66 26.33 -8.27 -4.42
N MET A 67 26.23 -9.22 -3.50
CA MET A 67 26.49 -9.00 -2.08
C MET A 67 27.49 -10.03 -1.55
N ASP A 68 28.53 -9.54 -0.88
CA ASP A 68 29.38 -10.35 -0.01
C ASP A 68 28.73 -10.57 1.36
N HIS A 69 29.32 -11.45 2.18
CA HIS A 69 28.76 -11.82 3.48
C HIS A 69 28.51 -10.61 4.42
N PRO A 70 29.44 -9.65 4.57
CA PRO A 70 29.20 -8.48 5.42
C PRO A 70 28.06 -7.58 4.91
N ARG A 71 27.94 -7.37 3.59
CA ARG A 71 26.86 -6.55 3.02
C ARG A 71 25.51 -7.26 3.09
N ARG A 72 25.47 -8.59 2.99
CA ARG A 72 24.23 -9.38 3.15
C ARG A 72 23.59 -9.13 4.50
N GLU A 73 24.34 -9.16 5.60
CA GLU A 73 23.82 -8.89 6.94
C GLU A 73 23.32 -7.45 7.10
N TRP A 74 24.07 -6.49 6.56
CA TRP A 74 23.74 -5.07 6.58
C TRP A 74 22.43 -4.77 5.82
N ILE A 75 22.23 -5.37 4.65
CA ILE A 75 21.00 -5.29 3.86
C ILE A 75 19.85 -5.98 4.59
N ARG A 76 20.07 -7.21 5.07
CA ARG A 76 19.06 -8.01 5.78
C ARG A 76 18.48 -7.23 6.96
N ALA A 77 19.32 -6.60 7.77
CA ALA A 77 18.88 -5.80 8.90
C ALA A 77 17.98 -4.61 8.48
N ARG A 78 18.30 -3.93 7.36
CA ARG A 78 17.48 -2.84 6.84
C ARG A 78 16.15 -3.32 6.28
N LEU A 79 16.16 -4.36 5.46
CA LEU A 79 14.94 -4.94 4.89
C LEU A 79 14.02 -5.49 5.99
N CYS A 80 14.57 -6.12 7.04
CA CYS A 80 13.82 -6.51 8.24
C CYS A 80 13.14 -5.31 8.90
N ARG A 81 13.88 -4.24 9.18
CA ARG A 81 13.33 -3.05 9.84
C ARG A 81 12.29 -2.33 8.98
N ALA A 82 12.54 -2.21 7.67
CA ALA A 82 11.58 -1.63 6.75
C ALA A 82 10.30 -2.47 6.68
N ARG A 83 10.42 -3.80 6.59
CA ARG A 83 9.28 -4.73 6.63
C ARG A 83 8.48 -4.58 7.93
N ARG A 84 9.15 -4.50 9.08
CA ARG A 84 8.50 -4.27 10.39
C ARG A 84 7.75 -2.95 10.43
N ALA A 85 8.36 -1.85 10.00
CA ALA A 85 7.72 -0.54 9.97
C ALA A 85 6.46 -0.54 9.07
N ARG A 86 6.55 -1.17 7.89
CA ARG A 86 5.41 -1.33 6.97
C ARG A 86 4.27 -2.13 7.62
N TRP A 87 4.56 -3.28 8.25
CA TRP A 87 3.54 -4.09 8.92
C TRP A 87 2.95 -3.43 10.17
N ALA A 88 3.78 -2.75 10.97
CA ALA A 88 3.32 -2.02 12.15
C ALA A 88 2.34 -0.90 11.75
N ALA A 89 2.67 -0.16 10.69
CA ALA A 89 1.77 0.85 10.17
C ALA A 89 0.46 0.22 9.69
N VAL A 90 0.51 -0.84 8.86
CA VAL A 90 -0.70 -1.58 8.42
C VAL A 90 -1.55 -2.00 9.60
N GLY A 91 -0.93 -2.53 10.66
CA GLY A 91 -1.64 -2.91 11.87
C GLY A 91 -2.32 -1.76 12.59
N LEU A 92 -1.64 -0.63 12.76
CA LEU A 92 -2.23 0.59 13.34
C LEU A 92 -3.38 1.12 12.48
N GLY A 93 -3.20 1.15 11.16
CA GLY A 93 -4.23 1.59 10.22
C GLY A 93 -5.48 0.74 10.29
N MET A 94 -5.31 -0.58 10.25
CA MET A 94 -6.42 -1.52 10.44
C MET A 94 -7.09 -1.32 11.81
N GLY A 95 -6.30 -1.01 12.84
CA GLY A 95 -6.83 -0.65 14.15
C GLY A 95 -7.80 0.51 14.12
N VAL A 96 -7.38 1.62 13.50
CA VAL A 96 -8.20 2.82 13.33
C VAL A 96 -9.41 2.56 12.42
N ALA A 97 -9.23 1.77 11.37
CA ALA A 97 -10.29 1.43 10.41
C ALA A 97 -11.47 0.70 11.06
N TRP A 98 -11.18 -0.12 12.07
CA TRP A 98 -12.17 -0.93 12.78
C TRP A 98 -12.74 -0.26 14.02
N THR A 99 -12.21 0.90 14.46
CA THR A 99 -12.77 1.64 15.60
C THR A 99 -14.27 1.91 15.45
N PRO A 100 -14.80 2.33 14.28
CA PRO A 100 -16.24 2.51 14.10
C PRO A 100 -17.03 1.20 14.25
N THR A 101 -16.43 0.04 13.93
CA THR A 101 -17.03 -1.30 14.11
C THR A 101 -17.27 -1.57 15.58
N PHE A 102 -16.25 -1.35 16.41
CA PHE A 102 -16.36 -1.55 17.85
C PHE A 102 -17.34 -0.56 18.48
N VAL A 103 -17.33 0.70 18.06
CA VAL A 103 -18.31 1.70 18.53
C VAL A 103 -19.72 1.29 18.13
N GLY A 104 -19.93 0.74 16.93
CA GLY A 104 -21.25 0.26 16.49
C GLY A 104 -21.73 -1.00 17.22
N MET A 105 -20.83 -1.86 17.68
CA MET A 105 -21.16 -3.03 18.50
C MET A 105 -21.50 -2.66 19.93
N VAL A 106 -20.84 -1.64 20.50
CA VAL A 106 -21.02 -1.21 21.89
C VAL A 106 -22.17 -0.20 22.04
N ALA A 107 -22.44 0.62 21.01
CA ALA A 107 -23.49 1.63 21.00
C ALA A 107 -24.26 1.62 19.66
N PRO A 108 -25.16 0.64 19.43
CA PRO A 108 -25.85 0.44 18.15
C PRO A 108 -26.71 1.64 17.75
N GLU A 109 -27.34 2.32 18.72
CA GLU A 109 -28.14 3.54 18.52
C GLU A 109 -27.36 4.73 17.96
N HIS A 110 -26.03 4.72 17.97
CA HIS A 110 -25.17 5.78 17.41
C HIS A 110 -24.54 5.40 16.07
N SER A 111 -24.86 4.21 15.56
CA SER A 111 -24.09 3.53 14.51
C SER A 111 -24.79 3.43 13.17
N GLY A 112 -26.12 3.63 13.12
CA GLY A 112 -26.99 3.19 12.02
C GLY A 112 -26.66 3.68 10.59
N PHE A 113 -25.82 4.71 10.44
CA PHE A 113 -25.41 5.25 9.14
C PHE A 113 -23.87 5.22 8.94
N THR A 114 -23.12 5.41 10.01
CA THR A 114 -21.65 5.40 10.01
C THR A 114 -21.09 3.97 10.06
N ALA A 115 -21.88 2.97 10.43
CA ALA A 115 -21.37 1.63 10.67
C ALA A 115 -21.52 0.64 9.50
N VAL A 116 -22.17 0.97 8.39
CA VAL A 116 -22.31 0.03 7.24
C VAL A 116 -21.56 0.54 6.02
N VAL A 117 -21.69 1.84 5.73
CA VAL A 117 -20.97 2.50 4.62
C VAL A 117 -19.47 2.68 4.93
N PHE A 118 -19.11 2.81 6.22
CA PHE A 118 -17.72 3.00 6.66
C PHE A 118 -17.01 1.70 7.06
N LEU A 119 -17.74 0.67 7.58
CA LEU A 119 -17.17 -0.58 8.13
C LEU A 119 -16.60 -1.55 7.08
N GLY A 120 -17.41 -1.94 6.10
CA GLY A 120 -17.05 -3.07 5.22
C GLY A 120 -16.06 -2.65 4.14
N TRP A 121 -16.25 -1.45 3.60
CA TRP A 121 -15.64 -1.06 2.33
C TRP A 121 -14.40 -0.17 2.47
N ASN A 122 -14.22 0.59 3.56
CA ASN A 122 -13.03 1.43 3.74
C ASN A 122 -11.85 0.72 4.44
N THR A 123 -12.09 -0.44 5.05
CA THR A 123 -11.05 -1.23 5.74
C THR A 123 -9.82 -1.53 4.85
N PRO A 124 -9.97 -2.00 3.59
CA PRO A 124 -8.83 -2.22 2.71
C PRO A 124 -8.11 -0.90 2.36
N LEU A 125 -8.85 0.20 2.18
CA LEU A 125 -8.29 1.50 1.84
C LEU A 125 -7.44 2.08 2.98
N ILE A 126 -7.91 1.98 4.23
CA ILE A 126 -7.16 2.42 5.41
C ILE A 126 -5.90 1.55 5.62
N ALA A 127 -5.98 0.25 5.34
CA ALA A 127 -4.81 -0.61 5.32
C ALA A 127 -3.75 -0.18 4.29
N LEU A 128 -4.20 0.22 3.11
CA LEU A 128 -3.31 0.69 2.04
C LEU A 128 -2.71 2.07 2.38
N ILE A 129 -3.47 2.99 2.99
CA ILE A 129 -2.96 4.27 3.54
C ILE A 129 -1.85 3.99 4.54
N ALA A 130 -2.12 3.08 5.46
CA ALA A 130 -1.16 2.69 6.47
C ALA A 130 0.07 1.98 5.88
N ALA A 131 -0.09 1.17 4.83
CA ALA A 131 1.03 0.59 4.11
C ALA A 131 1.91 1.67 3.42
N ALA A 132 1.29 2.67 2.81
CA ALA A 132 1.98 3.80 2.19
C ALA A 132 2.73 4.64 3.24
N LEU A 133 2.06 4.98 4.35
CA LEU A 133 2.66 5.69 5.48
C LEU A 133 3.80 4.89 6.13
N GLY A 134 3.62 3.58 6.33
CA GLY A 134 4.65 2.71 6.87
C GLY A 134 5.87 2.63 5.96
N THR A 135 5.65 2.66 4.63
CA THR A 135 6.74 2.72 3.66
C THR A 135 7.47 4.07 3.74
N LEU A 136 6.75 5.18 3.81
CA LEU A 136 7.33 6.51 3.99
C LEU A 136 8.15 6.60 5.29
N ILE A 137 7.59 6.16 6.42
CA ILE A 137 8.27 6.12 7.71
C ILE A 137 9.52 5.24 7.64
N SER A 138 9.45 4.09 6.95
CA SER A 138 10.62 3.24 6.78
C SER A 138 11.75 3.95 6.03
N GLU A 139 11.44 4.69 4.98
CA GLU A 139 12.45 5.47 4.26
C GLU A 139 13.02 6.61 5.11
N LEU A 140 12.16 7.37 5.79
CA LEU A 140 12.57 8.52 6.61
C LEU A 140 13.36 8.15 7.87
N VAL A 141 13.02 7.03 8.53
CA VAL A 141 13.57 6.69 9.85
C VAL A 141 14.62 5.58 9.77
N VAL A 142 14.38 4.57 8.95
CA VAL A 142 15.17 3.32 8.97
C VAL A 142 16.29 3.36 7.94
N VAL A 143 16.02 3.88 6.75
CA VAL A 143 17.00 3.88 5.65
C VAL A 143 17.89 5.14 5.70
N GLN A 144 17.36 6.28 6.15
CA GLN A 144 18.09 7.56 6.26
C GLN A 144 19.09 7.70 7.42
N ARG A 145 19.19 6.74 8.35
CA ARG A 145 20.19 6.77 9.45
C ARG A 145 21.40 5.86 9.18
N PRO A 146 22.44 6.33 8.45
CA PRO A 146 23.70 5.62 8.37
C PRO A 146 24.55 5.84 9.63
N ARG A 147 25.24 4.77 10.04
CA ARG A 147 26.39 4.82 10.96
C ARG A 147 27.63 5.04 10.10
N GLY A 148 28.06 6.28 9.85
CA GLY A 148 29.31 6.56 9.10
C GLY A 148 29.32 7.89 8.34
N ALA A 149 30.54 8.38 8.06
CA ALA A 149 30.81 9.67 7.41
C ALA A 149 30.17 9.73 6.01
N ARG A 150 29.35 10.77 5.79
CA ARG A 150 28.64 11.03 4.54
C ARG A 150 29.59 11.69 3.55
N LEU A 151 29.73 11.13 2.35
CA LEU A 151 30.23 11.87 1.20
C LEU A 151 29.01 12.25 0.34
N ALA A 152 28.65 13.52 0.39
CA ALA A 152 27.52 14.06 -0.35
C ALA A 152 27.87 14.21 -1.83
N ALA A 153 27.75 13.13 -2.61
CA ALA A 153 27.68 13.29 -4.06
C ALA A 153 26.30 13.84 -4.41
N LEU A 154 26.25 15.11 -4.85
CA LEU A 154 25.05 15.83 -5.26
C LEU A 154 24.62 15.40 -6.67
N GLU A 155 24.26 14.14 -6.84
CA GLU A 155 23.69 13.69 -8.10
C GLU A 155 22.19 13.95 -8.16
N ARG A 156 21.78 14.64 -9.23
CA ARG A 156 20.38 14.97 -9.47
C ARG A 156 19.61 13.75 -9.95
N ARG A 157 18.94 13.08 -9.01
CA ARG A 157 18.04 11.96 -9.29
C ARG A 157 16.64 12.45 -9.66
N LYS A 158 15.88 11.61 -10.34
CA LYS A 158 14.49 11.86 -10.72
C LYS A 158 13.64 10.65 -10.40
N TRP A 159 12.33 10.85 -10.30
CA TRP A 159 11.36 9.80 -10.04
C TRP A 159 11.48 8.61 -11.03
N GLY A 160 11.65 8.93 -12.31
CA GLY A 160 11.81 7.97 -13.41
C GLY A 160 13.06 7.07 -13.34
N HIS A 161 14.00 7.34 -12.42
CA HIS A 161 15.16 6.46 -12.19
C HIS A 161 14.80 5.24 -11.32
N TYR A 162 13.70 5.32 -10.56
CA TYR A 162 13.30 4.28 -9.63
C TYR A 162 11.99 3.61 -10.04
N VAL A 163 11.07 4.34 -10.66
CA VAL A 163 9.76 3.85 -11.02
C VAL A 163 9.43 4.30 -12.44
N GLY A 164 8.90 3.40 -13.27
CA GLY A 164 8.49 3.73 -14.64
C GLY A 164 7.40 4.80 -14.71
N ASP A 165 7.43 5.64 -15.75
CA ASP A 165 6.47 6.75 -15.91
C ASP A 165 5.01 6.26 -16.01
N HIS A 166 4.78 5.04 -16.50
CA HIS A 166 3.43 4.47 -16.58
C HIS A 166 2.76 4.33 -15.20
N TRP A 167 3.49 4.04 -14.13
CA TRP A 167 2.95 3.98 -12.77
C TRP A 167 2.57 5.36 -12.25
N ARG A 168 3.37 6.38 -12.58
CA ARG A 168 3.05 7.77 -12.28
C ARG A 168 1.79 8.20 -13.03
N SER A 169 1.71 7.90 -14.33
CA SER A 169 0.55 8.19 -15.16
C SER A 169 -0.70 7.49 -14.63
N LEU A 170 -0.58 6.22 -14.24
CA LEU A 170 -1.68 5.46 -13.63
C LEU A 170 -2.16 6.13 -12.34
N LEU A 171 -1.24 6.45 -11.41
CA LEU A 171 -1.57 7.14 -10.16
C LEU A 171 -2.26 8.49 -10.40
N THR A 172 -1.71 9.34 -11.26
CA THR A 172 -2.30 10.66 -11.57
C THR A 172 -3.62 10.53 -12.31
N GLY A 173 -3.72 9.56 -13.22
CA GLY A 173 -4.92 9.29 -14.01
C GLY A 173 -6.07 8.80 -13.14
N SER A 174 -5.83 7.79 -12.30
CA SER A 174 -6.86 7.27 -11.39
C SER A 174 -7.28 8.32 -10.35
N SER A 175 -6.36 9.13 -9.83
CA SER A 175 -6.71 10.24 -8.93
C SER A 175 -7.55 11.30 -9.66
N GLY A 176 -7.20 11.65 -10.91
CA GLY A 176 -7.98 12.57 -11.72
C GLY A 176 -9.39 12.06 -12.00
N VAL A 177 -9.53 10.78 -12.34
CA VAL A 177 -10.83 10.11 -12.54
C VAL A 177 -11.68 10.17 -11.27
N ALA A 178 -11.10 9.90 -10.10
CA ALA A 178 -11.82 9.97 -8.83
C ALA A 178 -12.36 11.38 -8.54
N VAL A 179 -11.54 12.41 -8.75
CA VAL A 179 -11.92 13.82 -8.54
C VAL A 179 -13.03 14.24 -9.51
N LEU A 180 -12.92 13.87 -10.79
CA LEU A 180 -13.94 14.17 -11.79
C LEU A 180 -15.26 13.44 -11.49
N ALA A 181 -15.18 12.18 -11.07
CA ALA A 181 -16.34 11.40 -10.66
C ALA A 181 -17.06 12.04 -9.46
N ALA A 182 -16.32 12.44 -8.43
CA ALA A 182 -16.88 13.14 -7.28
C ALA A 182 -17.51 14.48 -7.66
N ALA A 183 -16.86 15.25 -8.53
CA ALA A 183 -17.41 16.51 -9.04
C ALA A 183 -18.72 16.29 -9.84
N ALA A 184 -18.79 15.24 -10.64
CA ALA A 184 -20.00 14.87 -11.37
C ALA A 184 -21.16 14.53 -10.41
N VAL A 185 -20.90 13.71 -9.39
CA VAL A 185 -21.94 13.35 -8.39
C VAL A 185 -22.39 14.58 -7.58
N LEU A 186 -21.45 15.45 -7.17
CA LEU A 186 -21.77 16.65 -6.39
C LEU A 186 -22.47 17.75 -7.21
N SER A 187 -22.31 17.75 -8.53
CA SER A 187 -22.95 18.75 -9.42
C SER A 187 -24.34 18.34 -9.89
N ASP A 188 -24.70 17.06 -9.76
CA ASP A 188 -26.03 16.56 -10.10
C ASP A 188 -27.06 17.02 -9.07
N ARG A 189 -27.79 18.11 -9.40
CA ARG A 189 -28.85 18.69 -8.56
C ARG A 189 -30.07 17.79 -8.42
N SER A 190 -30.23 16.78 -9.27
CA SER A 190 -31.36 15.84 -9.24
C SER A 190 -31.17 14.78 -8.14
N ARG A 191 -29.92 14.51 -7.77
CA ARG A 191 -29.58 13.78 -6.56
C ARG A 191 -29.62 14.79 -5.42
N HIS A 192 -30.48 14.57 -4.42
CA HIS A 192 -30.31 15.27 -3.13
C HIS A 192 -28.83 15.13 -2.69
N PRO A 193 -28.25 16.07 -1.92
CA PRO A 193 -26.92 15.92 -1.35
C PRO A 193 -26.93 14.74 -0.37
N SER A 194 -26.93 13.56 -0.94
CA SER A 194 -27.15 12.27 -0.34
C SER A 194 -25.81 11.76 0.18
N THR A 195 -25.90 10.66 0.91
CA THR A 195 -24.81 9.77 1.27
C THR A 195 -23.77 9.63 0.15
N ASP A 196 -24.24 9.47 -1.09
CA ASP A 196 -23.47 9.17 -2.29
C ASP A 196 -22.46 10.28 -2.64
N GLY A 197 -22.89 11.55 -2.57
CA GLY A 197 -22.01 12.70 -2.81
C GLY A 197 -20.90 12.82 -1.77
N ARG A 198 -21.19 12.47 -0.51
CA ARG A 198 -20.17 12.44 0.56
C ARG A 198 -19.20 11.28 0.38
N VAL A 199 -19.69 10.10 0.00
CA VAL A 199 -18.85 8.92 -0.28
C VAL A 199 -17.90 9.21 -1.44
N ALA A 200 -18.40 9.75 -2.55
CA ALA A 200 -17.58 10.12 -3.69
C ALA A 200 -16.52 11.17 -3.33
N ALA A 201 -16.89 12.20 -2.56
CA ALA A 201 -15.95 13.23 -2.11
C ALA A 201 -14.84 12.68 -1.20
N VAL A 202 -15.19 11.81 -0.25
CA VAL A 202 -14.22 11.13 0.63
C VAL A 202 -13.29 10.24 -0.19
N ALA A 203 -13.83 9.46 -1.13
CA ALA A 203 -13.04 8.62 -2.02
C ALA A 203 -12.06 9.43 -2.88
N ALA A 204 -12.50 10.55 -3.45
CA ALA A 204 -11.62 11.48 -4.18
C ALA A 204 -10.53 12.04 -3.27
N ALA A 205 -10.87 12.49 -2.06
CA ALA A 205 -9.90 13.00 -1.08
C ALA A 205 -8.81 11.96 -0.78
N TRP A 206 -9.16 10.68 -0.65
CA TRP A 206 -8.18 9.61 -0.45
C TRP A 206 -7.22 9.44 -1.61
N THR A 207 -7.69 9.55 -2.86
CA THR A 207 -6.79 9.50 -4.03
C THR A 207 -5.84 10.70 -4.10
N VAL A 208 -6.25 11.86 -3.59
CA VAL A 208 -5.40 13.04 -3.45
C VAL A 208 -4.34 12.80 -2.37
N VAL A 209 -4.73 12.26 -1.22
CA VAL A 209 -3.78 11.86 -0.16
C VAL A 209 -2.76 10.86 -0.69
N ALA A 210 -3.19 9.85 -1.47
CA ALA A 210 -2.29 8.89 -2.11
C ALA A 210 -1.23 9.58 -2.99
N LEU A 211 -1.67 10.51 -3.83
CA LEU A 211 -0.80 11.28 -4.70
C LEU A 211 0.19 12.13 -3.90
N VAL A 212 -0.27 12.82 -2.85
CA VAL A 212 0.60 13.63 -1.99
C VAL A 212 1.64 12.76 -1.28
N LEU A 213 1.25 11.61 -0.72
CA LEU A 213 2.19 10.69 -0.07
C LEU A 213 3.24 10.15 -1.04
N ALA A 214 2.84 9.80 -2.26
CA ALA A 214 3.78 9.38 -3.30
C ALA A 214 4.75 10.52 -3.65
N LEU A 215 4.26 11.74 -3.85
CA LEU A 215 5.09 12.90 -4.19
C LEU A 215 6.09 13.23 -3.07
N VAL A 216 5.63 13.31 -1.83
CA VAL A 216 6.47 13.63 -0.67
C VAL A 216 7.49 12.52 -0.43
N GLY A 217 7.06 11.26 -0.43
CA GLY A 217 7.97 10.15 -0.19
C GLY A 217 8.99 9.95 -1.31
N MET A 218 8.60 10.19 -2.56
CA MET A 218 9.53 10.10 -3.68
C MET A 218 10.54 11.24 -3.67
N ARG A 219 10.15 12.45 -3.27
CA ARG A 219 11.12 13.53 -2.97
C ARG A 219 12.08 13.09 -1.86
N ALA A 220 11.57 12.54 -0.77
CA ALA A 220 12.42 12.05 0.32
C ALA A 220 13.42 10.94 -0.10
N ILE A 221 13.06 10.09 -1.07
CA ILE A 221 13.94 9.04 -1.62
C ILE A 221 14.97 9.62 -2.60
N VAL A 222 14.52 10.51 -3.50
CA VAL A 222 15.33 11.12 -4.56
C VAL A 222 16.38 12.08 -3.97
N ASP A 223 15.97 12.90 -3.00
CA ASP A 223 16.79 13.95 -2.40
C ASP A 223 17.70 13.42 -1.28
N ARG A 224 17.54 12.15 -0.86
CA ARG A 224 18.40 11.55 0.16
C ARG A 224 19.87 11.56 -0.26
N PRO A 225 20.82 12.01 0.59
CA PRO A 225 22.26 11.91 0.31
C PRO A 225 22.71 10.46 0.08
N LEU A 226 23.68 10.23 -0.82
CA LEU A 226 24.25 8.89 -1.02
C LEU A 226 25.01 8.42 0.22
N LEU A 227 24.98 7.10 0.45
CA LEU A 227 25.80 6.47 1.47
C LEU A 227 27.25 6.27 1.00
N ALA A 228 27.48 6.16 -0.31
CA ALA A 228 28.80 6.01 -0.92
C ALA A 228 28.86 6.69 -2.29
N VAL A 229 30.04 7.20 -2.67
CA VAL A 229 30.27 7.93 -3.93
C VAL A 229 30.36 6.98 -5.13
N ALA A 230 30.89 5.78 -4.93
CA ALA A 230 31.13 4.81 -6.00
C ALA A 230 31.10 3.36 -5.47
N GLY A 231 31.16 2.39 -6.39
CA GLY A 231 31.29 0.98 -6.08
C GLY A 231 30.00 0.30 -5.60
N MET A 232 30.17 -0.86 -4.97
CA MET A 232 29.06 -1.73 -4.59
C MET A 232 28.13 -1.11 -3.54
N ASP A 233 28.67 -0.40 -2.57
CA ASP A 233 27.88 0.21 -1.49
C ASP A 233 26.92 1.27 -2.02
N ARG A 234 27.30 1.95 -3.11
CA ARG A 234 26.44 2.88 -3.83
C ARG A 234 25.32 2.15 -4.57
N GLN A 235 25.63 1.05 -5.26
CA GLN A 235 24.63 0.24 -5.96
C GLN A 235 23.60 -0.34 -4.98
N LEU A 236 24.05 -0.80 -3.82
CA LEU A 236 23.19 -1.28 -2.74
C LEU A 236 22.30 -0.18 -2.14
N ASP A 237 22.83 1.04 -1.96
CA ASP A 237 22.02 2.18 -1.51
C ASP A 237 20.92 2.52 -2.51
N GLU A 238 21.24 2.57 -3.79
CA GLU A 238 20.29 2.84 -4.88
C GLU A 238 19.24 1.71 -5.02
N ALA A 239 19.64 0.44 -4.87
CA ALA A 239 18.72 -0.70 -4.83
C ALA A 239 17.73 -0.60 -3.66
N LEU A 240 18.19 -0.19 -2.48
CA LEU A 240 17.30 0.04 -1.32
C LEU A 240 16.31 1.19 -1.58
N ARG A 241 16.73 2.25 -2.26
CA ARG A 241 15.85 3.36 -2.67
C ARG A 241 14.79 2.90 -3.67
N ALA A 242 15.20 2.10 -4.65
CA ALA A 242 14.28 1.52 -5.61
C ALA A 242 13.25 0.63 -4.91
N ASP A 243 13.64 -0.17 -3.91
CA ASP A 243 12.71 -0.95 -3.10
C ASP A 243 11.70 -0.08 -2.35
N GLY A 244 12.18 0.95 -1.65
CA GLY A 244 11.32 1.92 -1.00
C GLY A 244 10.33 2.58 -1.97
N ALA A 245 10.83 3.01 -3.13
CA ALA A 245 10.04 3.67 -4.17
C ALA A 245 8.95 2.74 -4.74
N HIS A 246 9.31 1.48 -5.05
CA HIS A 246 8.39 0.48 -5.54
C HIS A 246 7.25 0.19 -4.55
N HIS A 247 7.58 0.06 -3.26
CA HIS A 247 6.56 -0.16 -2.23
C HIS A 247 5.67 1.07 -2.00
N LEU A 248 6.25 2.27 -2.02
CA LEU A 248 5.54 3.52 -1.78
C LEU A 248 4.59 3.83 -2.94
N VAL A 249 5.10 3.82 -4.17
CA VAL A 249 4.30 4.10 -5.37
C VAL A 249 3.27 2.99 -5.58
N GLY A 250 3.64 1.73 -5.37
CA GLY A 250 2.68 0.62 -5.46
C GLY A 250 1.52 0.76 -4.46
N ALA A 251 1.79 1.13 -3.21
CA ALA A 251 0.74 1.38 -2.23
C ALA A 251 -0.14 2.58 -2.63
N ALA A 252 0.47 3.68 -3.10
CA ALA A 252 -0.27 4.85 -3.57
C ALA A 252 -1.14 4.56 -4.80
N VAL A 253 -0.64 3.78 -5.76
CA VAL A 253 -1.40 3.30 -6.94
C VAL A 253 -2.59 2.48 -6.48
N ALA A 254 -2.40 1.53 -5.56
CA ALA A 254 -3.50 0.73 -5.02
C ALA A 254 -4.56 1.59 -4.34
N MET A 255 -4.15 2.55 -3.51
CA MET A 255 -5.07 3.49 -2.86
C MET A 255 -5.85 4.34 -3.87
N SER A 256 -5.16 4.86 -4.89
CA SER A 256 -5.78 5.71 -5.90
C SER A 256 -6.76 4.92 -6.76
N LEU A 257 -6.41 3.70 -7.18
CA LEU A 257 -7.31 2.82 -7.90
C LEU A 257 -8.53 2.44 -7.06
N PHE A 258 -8.33 2.12 -5.78
CA PHE A 258 -9.43 1.85 -4.86
C PHE A 258 -10.38 3.05 -4.75
N GLY A 259 -9.86 4.24 -4.40
CA GLY A 259 -10.69 5.45 -4.27
C GLY A 259 -11.37 5.84 -5.58
N SER A 260 -10.70 5.68 -6.72
CA SER A 260 -11.31 5.91 -8.04
C SER A 260 -12.46 4.95 -8.34
N SER A 261 -12.33 3.69 -7.91
CA SER A 261 -13.37 2.67 -8.11
C SER A 261 -14.60 2.96 -7.28
N VAL A 262 -14.42 3.41 -6.03
CA VAL A 262 -15.52 3.86 -5.16
C VAL A 262 -16.19 5.09 -5.77
N ALA A 263 -15.44 6.12 -6.14
CA ALA A 263 -16.02 7.34 -6.73
C ALA A 263 -16.75 7.08 -8.06
N LEU A 264 -16.23 6.19 -8.90
CA LEU A 264 -16.87 5.79 -10.17
C LEU A 264 -18.16 5.01 -9.96
N ASN A 265 -18.24 4.16 -8.93
CA ASN A 265 -19.45 3.44 -8.58
C ASN A 265 -20.61 4.40 -8.29
N GLU A 266 -20.32 5.52 -7.63
CA GLU A 266 -21.32 6.56 -7.36
C GLU A 266 -21.79 7.27 -8.64
N VAL A 267 -20.95 7.36 -9.68
CA VAL A 267 -21.36 7.91 -11.00
C VAL A 267 -22.20 6.92 -11.79
N LEU A 268 -21.96 5.62 -11.63
CA LEU A 268 -22.62 4.53 -12.35
C LEU A 268 -23.53 3.67 -11.43
N PRO A 269 -24.48 4.27 -10.70
CA PRO A 269 -25.23 3.55 -9.68
C PRO A 269 -26.14 2.47 -10.29
N GLY A 270 -26.16 1.29 -9.69
CA GLY A 270 -27.13 0.21 -10.00
C GLY A 270 -26.90 -0.54 -11.31
N GLY A 271 -25.87 -0.22 -12.09
CA GLY A 271 -25.51 -0.93 -13.33
C GLY A 271 -24.41 -1.97 -13.13
N LEU A 272 -24.45 -3.05 -13.92
CA LEU A 272 -23.36 -4.05 -13.99
C LEU A 272 -21.97 -3.39 -14.16
N PRO A 273 -21.77 -2.34 -14.99
CA PRO A 273 -20.47 -1.68 -15.10
C PRO A 273 -19.97 -1.05 -13.79
N GLY A 274 -20.85 -0.40 -13.02
CA GLY A 274 -20.50 0.20 -11.71
C GLY A 274 -20.08 -0.87 -10.71
N LEU A 275 -20.85 -1.97 -10.64
CA LEU A 275 -20.53 -3.14 -9.80
C LEU A 275 -19.19 -3.77 -10.19
N LEU A 276 -18.92 -3.94 -11.49
CA LEU A 276 -17.65 -4.49 -11.97
C LEU A 276 -16.46 -3.60 -11.59
N VAL A 277 -16.57 -2.28 -11.79
CA VAL A 277 -15.52 -1.33 -11.40
C VAL A 277 -15.30 -1.35 -9.89
N PHE A 278 -16.38 -1.34 -9.11
CA PHE A 278 -16.33 -1.36 -7.65
C PHE A 278 -15.70 -2.63 -7.10
N VAL A 279 -16.05 -3.80 -7.64
CA VAL A 279 -15.53 -5.09 -7.17
C VAL A 279 -14.10 -5.32 -7.66
N PHE A 280 -13.83 -5.16 -8.95
CA PHE A 280 -12.54 -5.55 -9.53
C PHE A 280 -11.46 -4.47 -9.39
N GLY A 281 -11.82 -3.19 -9.34
CA GLY A 281 -10.87 -2.09 -9.27
C GLY A 281 -9.95 -2.13 -8.03
N PRO A 282 -10.47 -2.36 -6.81
CA PRO A 282 -9.67 -2.62 -5.62
C PRO A 282 -8.67 -3.76 -5.78
N TRP A 283 -9.11 -4.91 -6.30
CA TRP A 283 -8.26 -6.09 -6.50
C TRP A 283 -7.20 -5.85 -7.56
N PHE A 284 -7.54 -5.12 -8.63
CA PHE A 284 -6.58 -4.67 -9.62
C PHE A 284 -5.53 -3.75 -8.98
N GLY A 285 -5.93 -2.82 -8.12
CA GLY A 285 -5.01 -1.99 -7.34
C GLY A 285 -4.04 -2.81 -6.47
N VAL A 286 -4.54 -3.81 -5.76
CA VAL A 286 -3.71 -4.73 -4.97
C VAL A 286 -2.77 -5.55 -5.86
N ALA A 287 -3.24 -6.00 -7.02
CA ALA A 287 -2.41 -6.70 -8.00
C ALA A 287 -1.30 -5.80 -8.56
N CYS A 288 -1.60 -4.54 -8.88
CA CYS A 288 -0.62 -3.52 -9.26
C CYS A 288 0.42 -3.33 -8.16
N TRP A 289 0.00 -3.14 -6.90
CA TRP A 289 0.93 -3.03 -5.78
C TRP A 289 1.80 -4.28 -5.64
N TRP A 290 1.20 -5.46 -5.70
CA TRP A 290 1.94 -6.72 -5.60
C TRP A 290 2.98 -6.85 -6.71
N PHE A 291 2.61 -6.54 -7.95
CA PHE A 291 3.52 -6.55 -9.09
C PHE A 291 4.66 -5.56 -8.89
N LEU A 292 4.36 -4.30 -8.56
CA LEU A 292 5.36 -3.26 -8.27
C LEU A 292 6.26 -3.63 -7.10
N ALA A 293 5.72 -4.23 -6.05
CA ALA A 293 6.44 -4.58 -4.83
C ALA A 293 7.26 -5.87 -4.94
N ARG A 294 7.00 -6.74 -5.93
CA ARG A 294 7.63 -8.08 -6.00
C ARG A 294 8.28 -8.42 -7.33
N GLN A 295 7.78 -7.87 -8.43
CA GLN A 295 8.16 -8.27 -9.79
C GLN A 295 8.89 -7.18 -10.55
N GLU A 296 8.51 -5.91 -10.35
CA GLU A 296 9.14 -4.79 -11.07
C GLU A 296 10.64 -4.76 -10.78
N THR A 297 11.46 -5.02 -11.79
CA THR A 297 12.91 -4.99 -11.70
C THR A 297 13.40 -3.56 -11.73
N TRP A 298 14.41 -3.24 -10.93
CA TRP A 298 15.09 -1.96 -11.08
C TRP A 298 15.97 -2.02 -12.32
N ASN A 299 15.65 -1.21 -13.32
CA ASN A 299 16.43 -1.17 -14.55
C ASN A 299 17.69 -0.30 -14.32
N VAL A 300 18.76 -0.96 -13.84
CA VAL A 300 20.08 -0.36 -13.60
C VAL A 300 20.63 0.29 -14.87
N GLU A 301 20.31 -0.25 -16.05
CA GLU A 301 20.76 0.29 -17.33
C GLU A 301 20.19 1.69 -17.58
N ARG A 302 18.93 1.99 -17.24
CA ARG A 302 18.37 3.36 -17.38
C ARG A 302 19.14 4.42 -16.61
N VAL A 303 19.80 4.02 -15.52
CA VAL A 303 20.65 4.90 -14.70
C VAL A 303 22.08 4.95 -15.23
N ARG A 304 22.60 3.85 -15.81
CA ARG A 304 23.94 3.79 -16.43
C ARG A 304 24.00 4.53 -17.77
N TRP A 305 23.01 4.41 -18.65
CA TRP A 305 22.96 5.05 -19.98
C TRP A 305 22.81 6.58 -19.94
N ARG A 306 22.33 7.18 -18.83
CA ARG A 306 22.31 8.65 -18.67
C ARG A 306 23.62 9.23 -18.13
N ARG A 307 24.59 8.38 -17.78
CA ARG A 307 25.90 8.77 -17.24
C ARG A 307 27.07 8.45 -18.18
N ALA A 308 26.82 7.75 -19.29
CA ALA A 308 27.71 7.67 -20.45
C ALA A 308 27.37 8.82 -21.41
#